data_AF-A0A6H5H6X1-F1
#
_entry.id   AF-A0A6H5H6X1-F1
#
_cell.length_a   1.000
_cell.length_b   1.000
_cell.length_c   1.000
_cell.angle_alpha   90.00
_cell.angle_beta   90.00
_cell.angle_gamma   90.00
#
_symmetry.space_group_name_H-M   'P 1'
#
loop_
_entity.id
_entity.type
_entity.pdbx_description
1 polymer ?
#
loop_
_entity_poly.entity_id
_entity_poly.type
_entity_poly.pdbx_seq_one_letter_code
_entity_poly.pdbx_strand_id
1 'polypeptide(L)'
;MELHLPIKLPLGEDLLRKIVEDAKDWGLMHGVAIRPTDNADPNSLAIAPHCLLPSPIPRADFDELTRIQPALNLLMHKVAHDHAFLEETLKRSDYLPDSARSRYQQVEFNTVATSLSSLSTRVKELQSYIMSELGHADLLKNMPDNDALNLMCLGIVRAWEHYGNDNAIVIFLVEDVTFNICDQRFMEYQLKIIQPKIKVRRVKFSEHSCFSLSSGKELIVNGEEVAVAYYRTAYSPNQYGEKGWETRLLIERSKAIKCPSIQYHLAGTKKVQQQLALPNVVERFVSDPDEAKAIRRLFAELHPLDFNEEGNKAYDLAMEHPEKYVLKPQREGGGNNVYKDEIPGFLKALGKERPAYILMGLISPTPTKNYALSRSNGPTPPLVSVVSEFGVYGVILGSPSNILANYQAGHMLRSKLDGSNEGGVAVGSGFLDSPYLV
;
A
#
# COMPACT_ATOMS: atom_id res chain seq x y z
N MET A 1 -20.98 16.90 6.30
CA MET A 1 -21.28 15.74 7.16
C MET A 1 -20.22 15.70 8.24
N GLU A 2 -20.57 15.50 9.51
CA GLU A 2 -19.60 15.66 10.61
C GLU A 2 -18.74 14.41 10.79
N LEU A 3 -17.49 14.46 10.33
CA LEU A 3 -16.48 13.41 10.49
C LEU A 3 -16.01 13.31 11.95
N HIS A 4 -16.86 12.79 12.84
CA HIS A 4 -16.55 12.60 14.25
C HIS A 4 -16.94 11.21 14.74
N LEU A 5 -16.17 10.71 15.71
CA LEU A 5 -16.57 9.59 16.55
C LEU A 5 -17.61 10.07 17.56
N PRO A 6 -18.63 9.27 17.91
CA PRO A 6 -19.57 9.56 19.00
C PRO A 6 -18.94 9.33 20.39
N ILE A 7 -17.65 9.64 20.55
CA ILE A 7 -16.86 9.47 21.77
C ILE A 7 -16.41 10.86 22.23
N LYS A 8 -16.64 11.17 23.51
CA LYS A 8 -16.24 12.47 24.08
C LYS A 8 -14.72 12.50 24.27
N LEU A 9 -14.06 13.44 23.59
CA LEU A 9 -12.63 13.69 23.69
C LEU A 9 -12.35 15.04 24.40
N PRO A 10 -11.26 15.19 25.17
CA PRO A 10 -10.33 14.11 25.57
C PRO A 10 -10.97 13.12 26.55
N LEU A 11 -10.44 11.90 26.58
CA LEU A 11 -10.72 10.91 27.62
C LEU A 11 -10.14 11.39 28.97
N GLY A 12 -10.75 10.97 30.08
CA GLY A 12 -10.20 11.22 31.42
C GLY A 12 -8.87 10.49 31.63
N GLU A 13 -7.95 11.06 32.42
CA GLU A 13 -6.55 10.60 32.45
C GLU A 13 -6.40 9.14 32.93
N ASP A 14 -7.07 8.74 34.02
CA ASP A 14 -7.00 7.37 34.54
C ASP A 14 -7.58 6.34 33.55
N LEU A 15 -8.65 6.72 32.84
CA LEU A 15 -9.27 5.90 31.80
C LEU A 15 -8.36 5.75 30.58
N LEU A 16 -7.77 6.85 30.11
CA LEU A 16 -6.78 6.85 29.04
C LEU A 16 -5.57 5.98 29.41
N ARG A 17 -5.09 6.08 30.65
CA ARG A 17 -3.96 5.31 31.17
C ARG A 17 -4.23 3.81 31.14
N LYS A 18 -5.36 3.36 31.70
CA LYS A 18 -5.80 1.95 31.65
C LYS A 18 -5.86 1.45 30.21
N ILE A 19 -6.58 2.18 29.35
CA ILE A 19 -6.82 1.79 27.96
C ILE A 19 -5.51 1.72 27.13
N VAL A 20 -4.54 2.58 27.41
CA VAL A 20 -3.23 2.56 26.72
C VAL A 20 -2.36 1.38 27.18
N GLU A 21 -2.54 0.90 28.40
CA GLU A 21 -1.95 -0.34 28.91
C GLU A 21 -2.63 -1.56 28.25
N ASP A 22 -3.96 -1.64 28.33
CA ASP A 22 -4.77 -2.68 27.67
C ASP A 22 -4.47 -2.81 26.17
N ALA A 23 -4.34 -1.68 25.45
CA ALA A 23 -4.08 -1.65 24.02
C ALA A 23 -2.66 -2.12 23.65
N LYS A 24 -1.65 -1.80 24.48
CA LYS A 24 -0.27 -2.22 24.27
C LYS A 24 -0.14 -3.73 24.49
N ASP A 25 -0.73 -4.26 25.56
CA ASP A 25 -0.67 -5.69 25.87
C ASP A 25 -1.48 -6.52 24.89
N TRP A 26 -2.72 -6.13 24.58
CA TRP A 26 -3.54 -6.79 23.55
C TRP A 26 -2.81 -6.77 22.20
N GLY A 27 -2.30 -5.61 21.78
CA GLY A 27 -1.60 -5.43 20.52
C GLY A 27 -0.35 -6.30 20.39
N LEU A 28 0.47 -6.40 21.45
CA LEU A 28 1.64 -7.28 21.48
C LEU A 28 1.24 -8.76 21.43
N MET A 29 0.24 -9.19 22.22
CA MET A 29 -0.21 -10.58 22.29
C MET A 29 -0.82 -11.08 20.97
N HIS A 30 -1.46 -10.21 20.18
CA HIS A 30 -2.09 -10.55 18.90
C HIS A 30 -1.25 -10.18 17.67
N GLY A 31 -0.03 -9.66 17.88
CA GLY A 31 0.94 -9.42 16.81
C GLY A 31 0.76 -8.13 16.02
N VAL A 32 0.11 -7.10 16.60
CA VAL A 32 0.14 -5.69 16.14
C VAL A 32 1.52 -5.09 16.45
N ALA A 33 2.56 -5.68 15.88
CA ALA A 33 3.95 -5.45 16.27
C ALA A 33 4.88 -5.39 15.06
N ILE A 34 6.00 -4.69 15.24
CA ILE A 34 7.11 -4.60 14.28
C ILE A 34 8.45 -4.77 15.02
N ARG A 35 9.53 -5.03 14.30
CA ARG A 35 10.87 -4.87 14.90
C ARG A 35 11.19 -3.39 15.06
N PRO A 36 11.84 -2.99 16.17
CA PRO A 36 12.37 -1.63 16.31
C PRO A 36 13.39 -1.29 15.21
N THR A 37 13.42 -0.05 14.75
CA THR A 37 14.41 0.42 13.75
C THR A 37 15.79 0.67 14.36
N ASP A 38 15.85 0.92 15.67
CA ASP A 38 17.05 1.03 16.52
C ASP A 38 17.58 -0.32 17.01
N ASN A 39 16.81 -1.41 16.92
CA ASN A 39 17.23 -2.75 17.37
C ASN A 39 16.70 -3.85 16.44
N ALA A 40 17.60 -4.44 15.66
CA ALA A 40 17.30 -5.52 14.71
C ALA A 40 17.33 -6.94 15.32
N ASP A 41 17.39 -7.10 16.66
CA ASP A 41 17.34 -8.40 17.34
C ASP A 41 16.17 -9.26 16.82
N PRO A 42 16.43 -10.47 16.27
CA PRO A 42 15.38 -11.30 15.70
C PRO A 42 14.32 -11.74 16.71
N ASN A 43 14.61 -11.70 18.01
CA ASN A 43 13.74 -12.06 19.13
C ASN A 43 12.99 -10.87 19.75
N SER A 44 13.29 -9.64 19.33
CA SER A 44 12.67 -8.43 19.87
C SER A 44 11.53 -7.93 18.96
N LEU A 45 10.44 -7.51 19.59
CA LEU A 45 9.30 -6.87 18.95
C LEU A 45 8.84 -5.68 19.79
N ALA A 46 8.28 -4.67 19.14
CA ALA A 46 7.63 -3.54 19.77
C ALA A 46 6.23 -3.33 19.18
N ILE A 47 5.34 -2.73 19.97
CA ILE A 47 4.01 -2.32 19.53
C ILE A 47 4.11 -1.46 18.26
N ALA A 48 3.38 -1.84 17.21
CA ALA A 48 3.37 -1.09 15.97
C ALA A 48 2.72 0.29 16.20
N PRO A 49 3.23 1.38 15.60
CA PRO A 49 2.58 2.68 15.71
C PRO A 49 1.13 2.62 15.20
N HIS A 50 0.17 3.04 16.01
CA HIS A 50 -1.26 2.96 15.69
C HIS A 50 -2.08 4.09 16.34
N CYS A 51 -3.25 4.35 15.78
CA CYS A 51 -4.28 5.20 16.40
C CYS A 51 -5.12 4.40 17.39
N LEU A 52 -5.40 4.97 18.56
CA LEU A 52 -6.13 4.26 19.64
C LEU A 52 -7.59 3.98 19.29
N LEU A 53 -8.22 4.90 18.56
CA LEU A 53 -9.60 4.85 18.12
C LEU A 53 -9.64 4.76 16.58
N PRO A 54 -10.66 4.12 15.97
CA PRO A 54 -10.81 4.09 14.52
C PRO A 54 -11.15 5.48 13.97
N SER A 55 -10.51 5.92 12.88
CA SER A 55 -10.80 7.24 12.30
C SER A 55 -12.05 7.24 11.39
N PRO A 56 -12.90 8.29 11.42
CA PRO A 56 -14.18 8.30 10.72
C PRO A 56 -14.04 8.47 9.19
N ILE A 57 -14.83 7.69 8.43
CA ILE A 57 -14.94 7.72 6.96
C ILE A 57 -16.42 7.75 6.55
N PRO A 58 -16.84 8.54 5.56
CA PRO A 58 -18.20 8.49 5.02
C PRO A 58 -18.51 7.12 4.42
N ARG A 59 -19.63 6.51 4.85
CA ARG A 59 -20.04 5.18 4.37
C ARG A 59 -20.15 5.09 2.85
N ALA A 60 -20.73 6.10 2.22
CA ALA A 60 -20.89 6.14 0.76
C ALA A 60 -19.55 6.13 0.00
N ASP A 61 -18.52 6.81 0.54
CA ASP A 61 -17.18 6.82 -0.07
C ASP A 61 -16.49 5.45 0.10
N PHE A 62 -16.61 4.83 1.28
CA PHE A 62 -16.11 3.47 1.51
C PHE A 62 -16.77 2.45 0.57
N ASP A 63 -18.10 2.52 0.42
CA ASP A 63 -18.87 1.66 -0.48
C ASP A 63 -18.53 1.90 -1.97
N GLU A 64 -18.28 3.14 -2.41
CA GLU A 64 -17.83 3.41 -3.78
C GLU A 64 -16.41 2.90 -4.05
N LEU A 65 -15.45 3.20 -3.16
CA LEU A 65 -14.03 2.84 -3.32
C LEU A 65 -13.79 1.33 -3.23
N THR A 66 -14.54 0.61 -2.38
CA THR A 66 -14.46 -0.86 -2.33
C THR A 66 -15.11 -1.50 -3.56
N ARG A 67 -16.27 -1.00 -4.02
CA ARG A 67 -16.98 -1.50 -5.19
C ARG A 67 -16.21 -1.31 -6.50
N ILE A 68 -15.46 -0.22 -6.67
CA ILE A 68 -14.73 0.09 -7.92
C ILE A 68 -13.38 -0.66 -8.04
N GLN A 69 -12.87 -1.26 -6.96
CA GLN A 69 -11.56 -1.91 -6.96
C GLN A 69 -11.40 -3.03 -8.03
N PRO A 70 -12.40 -3.87 -8.36
CA PRO A 70 -12.27 -4.85 -9.44
C PRO A 70 -12.17 -4.21 -10.84
N ALA A 71 -12.84 -3.08 -11.09
CA ALA A 71 -12.71 -2.35 -12.35
C ALA A 71 -11.31 -1.75 -12.50
N LEU A 72 -10.78 -1.18 -11.42
CA LEU A 72 -9.38 -0.72 -11.34
C LEU A 72 -8.39 -1.88 -11.54
N ASN A 73 -8.56 -3.01 -10.84
CA ASN A 73 -7.73 -4.20 -11.04
C ASN A 73 -7.65 -4.59 -12.53
N LEU A 74 -8.78 -4.56 -13.26
CA LEU A 74 -8.87 -4.90 -14.67
C LEU A 74 -8.23 -3.85 -15.59
N LEU A 75 -8.48 -2.55 -15.36
CA LEU A 75 -7.77 -1.45 -16.02
C LEU A 75 -6.25 -1.69 -15.93
N MET A 76 -5.74 -1.88 -14.71
CA MET A 76 -4.32 -2.04 -14.46
C MET A 76 -3.77 -3.39 -14.94
N HIS A 77 -4.60 -4.42 -15.08
CA HIS A 77 -4.22 -5.68 -15.74
C HIS A 77 -4.05 -5.47 -17.24
N LYS A 78 -4.97 -4.74 -17.88
CA LYS A 78 -4.90 -4.44 -19.32
C LYS A 78 -3.71 -3.57 -19.64
N VAL A 79 -3.46 -2.52 -18.84
CA VAL A 79 -2.23 -1.73 -18.91
C VAL A 79 -1.01 -2.63 -18.81
N ALA A 80 -0.94 -3.51 -17.79
CA ALA A 80 0.17 -4.45 -17.58
C ALA A 80 0.43 -5.47 -18.70
N HIS A 81 -0.35 -5.43 -19.78
CA HIS A 81 -0.14 -6.23 -20.99
C HIS A 81 -0.15 -5.40 -22.30
N ASP A 82 -0.36 -4.08 -22.26
CA ASP A 82 -0.15 -3.15 -23.39
C ASP A 82 1.31 -2.69 -23.40
N HIS A 83 2.21 -3.45 -24.03
CA HIS A 83 3.66 -3.17 -24.01
C HIS A 83 4.00 -1.74 -24.49
N ALA A 84 3.26 -1.19 -25.46
CA ALA A 84 3.50 0.15 -25.98
C ALA A 84 3.19 1.26 -24.95
N PHE A 85 2.32 0.95 -23.97
CA PHE A 85 1.99 1.82 -22.84
C PHE A 85 2.82 1.50 -21.57
N LEU A 86 3.57 0.39 -21.55
CA LEU A 86 4.35 -0.06 -20.39
C LEU A 86 5.82 0.36 -20.41
N GLU A 87 6.33 0.75 -21.58
CA GLU A 87 7.51 1.60 -21.65
C GLU A 87 7.28 2.96 -20.93
N GLU A 88 6.03 3.26 -20.54
CA GLU A 88 5.62 4.51 -19.90
C GLU A 88 5.37 4.41 -18.34
N THR A 89 5.45 3.23 -17.67
CA THR A 89 5.42 2.90 -16.17
C THR A 89 4.12 2.34 -15.51
N LEU A 90 4.14 1.96 -14.19
CA LEU A 90 3.03 1.95 -13.16
C LEU A 90 3.12 0.87 -11.86
N LYS A 91 2.36 0.17 -10.85
CA LYS A 91 1.04 -0.43 -10.20
C LYS A 91 0.63 -0.13 -8.68
N ARG A 92 -0.47 -0.76 -8.09
CA ARG A 92 -1.47 -0.79 -6.87
C ARG A 92 -2.04 0.38 -5.92
N SER A 93 -3.34 0.79 -5.96
CA SER A 93 -3.97 2.01 -5.32
C SER A 93 -3.88 2.34 -3.81
N ASP A 94 -3.84 3.66 -3.50
CA ASP A 94 -4.13 4.34 -2.21
C ASP A 94 -4.91 5.68 -2.41
N TYR A 95 -5.70 6.16 -1.43
CA TYR A 95 -6.58 7.35 -1.53
C TYR A 95 -6.59 8.27 -0.29
N LEU A 96 -6.78 9.59 -0.49
CA LEU A 96 -7.06 10.60 0.56
C LEU A 96 -8.40 11.30 0.28
N PRO A 97 -9.17 11.71 1.30
CA PRO A 97 -10.32 12.59 1.10
C PRO A 97 -9.86 14.00 0.73
N ASP A 98 -10.47 14.62 -0.28
CA ASP A 98 -10.30 16.04 -0.60
C ASP A 98 -11.50 16.84 -0.09
N SER A 99 -11.31 17.63 0.97
CA SER A 99 -12.36 18.47 1.54
C SER A 99 -12.85 19.55 0.57
N ALA A 100 -11.98 20.09 -0.30
CA ALA A 100 -12.33 21.13 -1.26
C ALA A 100 -13.23 20.62 -2.41
N ARG A 101 -13.13 19.33 -2.75
CA ARG A 101 -13.95 18.67 -3.78
C ARG A 101 -15.00 17.71 -3.22
N SER A 102 -15.05 17.52 -1.90
CA SER A 102 -15.99 16.64 -1.17
C SER A 102 -16.07 15.22 -1.74
N ARG A 103 -14.90 14.61 -1.99
CA ARG A 103 -14.75 13.25 -2.54
C ARG A 103 -13.35 12.71 -2.23
N TYR A 104 -13.14 11.40 -2.35
CA TYR A 104 -11.78 10.84 -2.32
C TYR A 104 -11.02 11.06 -3.63
N GLN A 105 -9.71 11.26 -3.51
CA GLN A 105 -8.77 11.29 -4.63
C GLN A 105 -7.59 10.34 -4.39
N GLN A 106 -7.15 9.70 -5.45
CA GLN A 106 -6.08 8.71 -5.47
C GLN A 106 -4.74 9.39 -5.22
N VAL A 107 -4.06 8.97 -4.14
CA VAL A 107 -2.72 9.45 -3.80
C VAL A 107 -1.72 8.90 -4.80
N GLU A 108 -1.80 7.59 -5.02
CA GLU A 108 -0.88 6.83 -5.85
C GLU A 108 -1.43 5.43 -6.11
N PHE A 109 -0.69 4.65 -6.88
CA PHE A 109 -0.70 3.19 -6.88
C PHE A 109 0.77 2.79 -6.45
N ASN A 110 0.98 1.70 -5.67
CA ASN A 110 2.21 1.01 -5.20
C ASN A 110 2.29 -0.51 -5.60
N THR A 111 2.99 -0.94 -6.66
CA THR A 111 2.86 -2.34 -7.18
C THR A 111 3.17 -3.44 -6.16
N VAL A 112 4.27 -3.24 -5.48
CA VAL A 112 5.27 -4.27 -5.18
C VAL A 112 5.56 -4.17 -3.70
N ALA A 113 5.78 -5.30 -3.04
CA ALA A 113 5.83 -5.34 -1.58
C ALA A 113 4.60 -4.67 -0.91
N THR A 114 3.44 -4.68 -1.59
CA THR A 114 2.15 -4.27 -1.02
C THR A 114 2.00 -4.96 0.33
N SER A 115 1.89 -4.15 1.37
CA SER A 115 2.09 -4.53 2.77
C SER A 115 0.91 -4.10 3.62
N LEU A 116 0.98 -4.44 4.91
CA LEU A 116 -0.02 -4.19 5.93
C LEU A 116 -1.31 -5.02 5.78
N SER A 117 -1.38 -5.97 4.84
CA SER A 117 -2.57 -6.83 4.65
C SER A 117 -2.83 -7.78 5.82
N SER A 118 -1.84 -8.02 6.69
CA SER A 118 -2.05 -8.67 8.00
C SER A 118 -2.28 -7.66 9.12
N LEU A 119 -1.53 -6.56 9.16
CA LEU A 119 -1.63 -5.60 10.25
C LEU A 119 -2.94 -4.79 10.20
N SER A 120 -3.54 -4.61 9.02
CA SER A 120 -4.84 -3.96 8.82
C SER A 120 -6.02 -4.79 9.32
N THR A 121 -5.91 -6.13 9.36
CA THR A 121 -6.95 -6.98 9.97
C THR A 121 -6.78 -6.97 11.49
N ARG A 122 -5.55 -7.10 11.99
CA ARG A 122 -5.24 -7.07 13.44
C ARG A 122 -5.56 -5.73 14.12
N VAL A 123 -5.37 -4.58 13.44
CA VAL A 123 -5.71 -3.28 14.04
C VAL A 123 -7.23 -3.09 14.18
N LYS A 124 -8.05 -3.68 13.30
CA LYS A 124 -9.52 -3.71 13.45
C LYS A 124 -9.94 -4.52 14.68
N GLU A 125 -9.30 -5.67 14.91
CA GLU A 125 -9.51 -6.49 16.11
C GLU A 125 -9.12 -5.73 17.40
N LEU A 126 -7.93 -5.12 17.44
CA LEU A 126 -7.44 -4.29 18.55
C LEU A 126 -8.40 -3.13 18.86
N GLN A 127 -8.74 -2.31 17.86
CA GLN A 127 -9.65 -1.18 18.05
C GLN A 127 -11.06 -1.66 18.46
N SER A 128 -11.51 -2.83 18.02
CA SER A 128 -12.79 -3.41 18.47
C SER A 128 -12.79 -3.80 19.96
N TYR A 129 -11.66 -4.31 20.46
CA TYR A 129 -11.48 -4.56 21.90
C TYR A 129 -11.49 -3.25 22.71
N ILE A 130 -10.76 -2.23 22.27
CA ILE A 130 -10.71 -0.92 22.95
C ILE A 130 -12.07 -0.20 22.96
N MET A 131 -12.82 -0.27 21.85
CA MET A 131 -14.21 0.22 21.80
C MET A 131 -15.13 -0.53 22.79
N SER A 132 -14.84 -1.80 23.09
CA SER A 132 -15.61 -2.59 24.06
C SER A 132 -15.28 -2.21 25.51
N GLU A 133 -14.00 -2.04 25.86
CA GLU A 133 -13.55 -1.54 27.17
C GLU A 133 -14.04 -0.12 27.47
N LEU A 134 -14.26 0.71 26.43
CA LEU A 134 -14.91 2.02 26.54
C LEU A 134 -16.44 1.96 26.77
N GLY A 135 -17.04 0.77 26.76
CA GLY A 135 -18.50 0.60 26.88
C GLY A 135 -19.28 0.89 25.59
N HIS A 136 -18.59 0.91 24.43
CA HIS A 136 -19.15 1.24 23.11
C HIS A 136 -19.24 0.02 22.17
N ALA A 137 -19.43 -1.18 22.73
CA ALA A 137 -19.55 -2.43 21.98
C ALA A 137 -20.73 -2.42 20.98
N ASP A 138 -21.76 -1.60 21.21
CA ASP A 138 -22.88 -1.45 20.28
C ASP A 138 -22.47 -0.75 18.97
N LEU A 139 -21.39 0.04 18.97
CA LEU A 139 -20.90 0.79 17.81
C LEU A 139 -20.05 -0.06 16.86
N LEU A 140 -19.61 -1.26 17.26
CA LEU A 140 -18.76 -2.15 16.45
C LEU A 140 -19.37 -2.48 15.08
N LYS A 141 -20.71 -2.46 14.97
CA LYS A 141 -21.48 -2.59 13.73
C LYS A 141 -21.12 -1.55 12.64
N ASN A 142 -20.44 -0.47 13.00
CA ASN A 142 -19.98 0.59 12.09
C ASN A 142 -18.50 0.45 11.70
N MET A 143 -17.75 -0.48 12.31
CA MET A 143 -16.40 -0.85 11.86
C MET A 143 -16.53 -2.00 10.85
N PRO A 144 -16.14 -1.82 9.58
CA PRO A 144 -16.32 -2.84 8.56
C PRO A 144 -15.38 -4.03 8.78
N ASP A 145 -15.80 -5.20 8.35
CA ASP A 145 -14.93 -6.38 8.39
C ASP A 145 -13.80 -6.29 7.37
N ASN A 146 -12.64 -6.85 7.75
CA ASN A 146 -11.43 -6.78 6.97
C ASN A 146 -10.76 -8.15 6.89
N ASP A 147 -10.98 -8.86 5.79
CA ASP A 147 -10.42 -10.20 5.53
C ASP A 147 -9.15 -10.14 4.64
N ALA A 148 -8.44 -9.00 4.66
CA ALA A 148 -7.33 -8.72 3.73
C ALA A 148 -6.22 -9.77 3.75
N LEU A 149 -5.89 -10.28 4.94
CA LEU A 149 -4.90 -11.34 5.12
C LEU A 149 -5.27 -12.61 4.34
N ASN A 150 -6.50 -13.09 4.55
CA ASN A 150 -7.01 -14.30 3.94
C ASN A 150 -7.21 -14.13 2.42
N LEU A 151 -7.83 -13.03 1.99
CA LEU A 151 -8.12 -12.75 0.58
C LEU A 151 -6.83 -12.53 -0.25
N MET A 152 -5.81 -11.86 0.29
CA MET A 152 -4.50 -11.75 -0.36
C MET A 152 -3.78 -13.10 -0.44
N CYS A 153 -3.85 -13.92 0.61
CA CYS A 153 -3.27 -15.27 0.61
C CYS A 153 -4.00 -16.21 -0.37
N LEU A 154 -5.33 -16.11 -0.49
CA LEU A 154 -6.13 -16.84 -1.47
C LEU A 154 -5.71 -16.51 -2.91
N GLY A 155 -5.28 -15.28 -3.19
CA GLY A 155 -4.68 -14.90 -4.48
C GLY A 155 -3.39 -15.67 -4.80
N ILE A 156 -2.52 -15.83 -3.80
CA ILE A 156 -1.27 -16.61 -3.93
C ILE A 156 -1.56 -18.12 -4.03
N VAL A 157 -2.55 -18.63 -3.28
CA VAL A 157 -3.01 -20.04 -3.39
C VAL A 157 -3.51 -20.32 -4.80
N ARG A 158 -4.42 -19.50 -5.36
CA ARG A 158 -4.92 -19.67 -6.73
C ARG A 158 -3.80 -19.59 -7.78
N ALA A 159 -2.76 -18.79 -7.56
CA ALA A 159 -1.58 -18.77 -8.43
C ALA A 159 -0.80 -20.09 -8.36
N TRP A 160 -0.54 -20.62 -7.15
CA TRP A 160 0.13 -21.91 -6.96
C TRP A 160 -0.69 -23.07 -7.54
N GLU A 161 -2.01 -23.07 -7.36
CA GLU A 161 -2.93 -24.06 -7.93
C GLU A 161 -2.97 -23.98 -9.47
N HIS A 162 -2.92 -22.78 -10.05
CA HIS A 162 -2.83 -22.59 -11.50
C HIS A 162 -1.47 -23.03 -12.08
N TYR A 163 -0.39 -22.94 -11.32
CA TYR A 163 0.92 -23.48 -11.72
C TYR A 163 0.93 -25.01 -11.82
N GLY A 164 0.08 -25.69 -11.03
CA GLY A 164 -0.25 -27.12 -11.23
C GLY A 164 0.82 -28.12 -10.78
N ASN A 165 1.82 -27.71 -9.99
CA ASN A 165 2.85 -28.60 -9.43
C ASN A 165 2.78 -28.63 -7.89
N ASP A 166 2.16 -29.68 -7.35
CA ASP A 166 2.00 -29.97 -5.92
C ASP A 166 3.33 -29.99 -5.13
N ASN A 167 4.47 -30.23 -5.79
CA ASN A 167 5.78 -30.25 -5.14
C ASN A 167 6.47 -28.89 -5.07
N ALA A 168 6.10 -27.96 -5.97
CA ALA A 168 6.75 -26.67 -6.13
C ALA A 168 6.39 -25.70 -4.98
N ILE A 169 7.31 -24.77 -4.69
CA ILE A 169 7.27 -23.89 -3.53
C ILE A 169 6.74 -22.50 -3.87
N VAL A 170 6.29 -21.79 -2.83
CA VAL A 170 6.09 -20.33 -2.87
C VAL A 170 7.28 -19.67 -2.20
N ILE A 171 7.98 -18.77 -2.89
CA ILE A 171 9.04 -17.95 -2.29
C ILE A 171 8.53 -16.55 -1.94
N PHE A 172 8.84 -16.11 -0.72
CA PHE A 172 8.76 -14.73 -0.29
C PHE A 172 10.17 -14.13 -0.45
N LEU A 173 10.33 -13.22 -1.41
CA LEU A 173 11.57 -12.50 -1.67
C LEU A 173 11.65 -11.29 -0.73
N VAL A 174 12.64 -11.27 0.15
CA VAL A 174 12.68 -10.37 1.32
C VAL A 174 13.99 -9.60 1.42
N GLU A 175 13.99 -8.54 2.24
CA GLU A 175 15.16 -7.74 2.60
C GLU A 175 16.10 -8.52 3.53
N ASP A 176 17.36 -8.09 3.64
CA ASP A 176 18.30 -8.67 4.63
C ASP A 176 17.83 -8.47 6.07
N VAL A 177 17.21 -7.33 6.36
CA VAL A 177 16.58 -6.99 7.64
C VAL A 177 15.14 -6.58 7.40
N THR A 178 14.23 -7.55 7.45
CA THR A 178 12.79 -7.27 7.45
C THR A 178 12.36 -6.70 8.82
N PHE A 179 12.01 -5.41 8.86
CA PHE A 179 11.43 -4.76 10.04
C PHE A 179 9.94 -5.08 10.21
N ASN A 180 9.18 -5.01 9.12
CA ASN A 180 7.75 -5.36 9.07
C ASN A 180 7.56 -6.89 8.96
N ILE A 181 8.09 -7.63 9.95
CA ILE A 181 8.17 -9.09 9.91
C ILE A 181 6.83 -9.77 10.21
N CYS A 182 6.02 -9.21 11.11
CA CYS A 182 4.74 -9.78 11.51
C CYS A 182 3.75 -9.84 10.33
N ASP A 183 3.63 -8.75 9.58
CA ASP A 183 2.79 -8.67 8.37
C ASP A 183 3.11 -9.79 7.36
N GLN A 184 4.39 -10.08 7.16
CA GLN A 184 4.84 -11.14 6.26
C GLN A 184 4.62 -12.54 6.86
N ARG A 185 4.94 -12.75 8.14
CA ARG A 185 4.80 -14.06 8.81
C ARG A 185 3.36 -14.51 8.92
N PHE A 186 2.42 -13.61 9.23
CA PHE A 186 1.00 -13.96 9.24
C PHE A 186 0.50 -14.40 7.86
N MET A 187 1.00 -13.82 6.76
CA MET A 187 0.69 -14.34 5.41
C MET A 187 1.26 -15.75 5.20
N GLU A 188 2.49 -16.03 5.64
CA GLU A 188 3.09 -17.37 5.57
C GLU A 188 2.25 -18.42 6.35
N TYR A 189 1.73 -18.05 7.52
CA TYR A 189 0.86 -18.90 8.33
C TYR A 189 -0.53 -19.07 7.69
N GLN A 190 -1.15 -18.00 7.20
CA GLN A 190 -2.46 -18.06 6.55
C GLN A 190 -2.43 -18.89 5.27
N LEU A 191 -1.37 -18.80 4.45
CA LEU A 191 -1.16 -19.69 3.31
C LEU A 191 -1.17 -21.17 3.71
N LYS A 192 -0.56 -21.50 4.86
CA LYS A 192 -0.50 -22.87 5.39
C LYS A 192 -1.83 -23.36 5.96
N ILE A 193 -2.69 -22.45 6.42
CA ILE A 193 -4.06 -22.74 6.86
C ILE A 193 -4.98 -22.97 5.65
N ILE A 194 -4.95 -22.10 4.63
CA ILE A 194 -5.80 -22.21 3.43
C ILE A 194 -5.42 -23.45 2.60
N GLN A 195 -4.12 -23.67 2.37
CA GLN A 195 -3.63 -24.77 1.52
C GLN A 195 -2.46 -25.50 2.21
N PRO A 196 -2.74 -26.49 3.09
CA PRO A 196 -1.72 -27.20 3.86
C PRO A 196 -0.63 -27.90 3.03
N LYS A 197 -0.83 -28.12 1.73
CA LYS A 197 0.24 -28.62 0.83
C LYS A 197 1.37 -27.61 0.62
N ILE A 198 1.07 -26.31 0.56
CA ILE A 198 2.05 -25.28 0.17
C ILE A 198 3.26 -25.30 1.10
N LYS A 199 4.45 -25.29 0.48
CA LYS A 199 5.74 -25.05 1.12
C LYS A 199 6.10 -23.59 0.87
N VAL A 200 6.15 -22.78 1.91
CA VAL A 200 6.67 -21.40 1.80
C VAL A 200 8.15 -21.39 2.17
N ARG A 201 8.94 -20.54 1.49
CA ARG A 201 10.33 -20.19 1.87
C ARG A 201 10.48 -18.67 1.91
N ARG A 202 11.14 -18.16 2.93
CA ARG A 202 11.71 -16.80 2.90
C ARG A 202 13.09 -16.89 2.26
N VAL A 203 13.37 -16.06 1.27
CA VAL A 203 14.64 -16.05 0.53
C VAL A 203 15.09 -14.59 0.42
N LYS A 204 16.31 -14.26 0.85
CA LYS A 204 16.77 -12.88 0.70
C LYS A 204 17.08 -12.62 -0.77
N PHE A 205 16.69 -11.46 -1.28
CA PHE A 205 16.97 -11.12 -2.68
C PHE A 205 18.48 -10.87 -2.95
N SER A 206 19.25 -10.59 -1.90
CA SER A 206 20.72 -10.50 -1.86
C SER A 206 21.45 -11.85 -1.99
N GLU A 207 20.77 -12.99 -1.72
CA GLU A 207 21.37 -14.34 -1.76
C GLU A 207 21.41 -14.87 -3.21
N HIS A 208 21.94 -14.06 -4.13
CA HIS A 208 21.90 -14.26 -5.59
C HIS A 208 22.36 -15.65 -6.07
N SER A 209 23.27 -16.30 -5.34
CA SER A 209 23.80 -17.63 -5.66
C SER A 209 22.81 -18.78 -5.44
N CYS A 210 21.70 -18.58 -4.71
CA CYS A 210 20.69 -19.63 -4.53
C CYS A 210 19.73 -19.78 -5.72
N PHE A 211 19.71 -18.80 -6.64
CA PHE A 211 18.80 -18.75 -7.79
C PHE A 211 19.42 -19.40 -9.03
N SER A 212 18.66 -20.29 -9.68
CA SER A 212 19.05 -20.87 -10.96
C SER A 212 17.81 -21.14 -11.83
N LEU A 213 18.03 -21.37 -13.12
CA LEU A 213 16.97 -21.57 -14.12
C LEU A 213 17.24 -22.87 -14.87
N SER A 214 16.25 -23.76 -14.92
CA SER A 214 16.37 -25.03 -15.64
C SER A 214 16.45 -24.85 -17.15
N SER A 215 16.71 -25.94 -17.87
CA SER A 215 16.51 -26.02 -19.33
C SER A 215 15.06 -25.72 -19.73
N GLY A 216 14.08 -26.22 -18.95
CA GLY A 216 12.64 -26.01 -19.16
C GLY A 216 12.10 -24.63 -18.77
N LYS A 217 12.93 -23.75 -18.19
CA LYS A 217 12.56 -22.43 -17.61
C LYS A 217 11.82 -22.50 -16.27
N GLU A 218 11.85 -23.63 -15.58
CA GLU A 218 11.50 -23.70 -14.16
C GLU A 218 12.51 -22.87 -13.34
N LEU A 219 12.01 -22.06 -12.39
CA LEU A 219 12.84 -21.35 -11.43
C LEU A 219 13.21 -22.31 -10.30
N ILE A 220 14.51 -22.50 -10.05
CA ILE A 220 15.02 -23.37 -8.99
C ILE A 220 15.72 -22.50 -7.95
N VAL A 221 15.30 -22.62 -6.69
CA VAL A 221 15.87 -21.89 -5.55
C VAL A 221 16.26 -22.86 -4.46
N ASN A 222 17.54 -22.89 -4.08
CA ASN A 222 18.10 -23.89 -3.15
C ASN A 222 17.79 -25.36 -3.51
N GLY A 223 17.61 -25.65 -4.81
CA GLY A 223 17.23 -26.98 -5.32
C GLY A 223 15.73 -27.28 -5.34
N GLU A 224 14.88 -26.39 -4.82
CA GLU A 224 13.41 -26.53 -4.90
C GLU A 224 12.85 -25.73 -6.10
N GLU A 225 11.92 -26.33 -6.85
CA GLU A 225 11.18 -25.68 -7.94
C GLU A 225 10.18 -24.66 -7.40
N VAL A 226 10.12 -23.47 -7.99
CA VAL A 226 9.28 -22.35 -7.53
C VAL A 226 8.07 -22.16 -8.45
N ALA A 227 6.87 -22.30 -7.88
CA ALA A 227 5.61 -22.00 -8.55
C ALA A 227 5.26 -20.51 -8.52
N VAL A 228 5.48 -19.84 -7.38
CA VAL A 228 5.13 -18.43 -7.17
C VAL A 228 6.28 -17.67 -6.50
N ALA A 229 6.68 -16.54 -7.09
CA ALA A 229 7.65 -15.60 -6.53
C ALA A 229 6.93 -14.32 -6.08
N TYR A 230 6.75 -14.17 -4.76
CA TYR A 230 6.09 -13.02 -4.14
C TYR A 230 7.13 -12.03 -3.62
N TYR A 231 7.13 -10.81 -4.15
CA TYR A 231 8.10 -9.78 -3.80
C TYR A 231 7.65 -8.96 -2.59
N ARG A 232 8.43 -9.02 -1.51
CA ARG A 232 8.41 -8.08 -0.37
C ARG A 232 9.62 -7.12 -0.36
N THR A 233 10.41 -7.15 -1.44
CA THR A 233 11.62 -6.33 -1.68
C THR A 233 11.74 -6.02 -3.18
N ALA A 234 12.89 -5.50 -3.64
CA ALA A 234 13.20 -5.20 -5.03
C ALA A 234 12.30 -4.13 -5.68
N TYR A 235 11.86 -3.15 -4.90
CA TYR A 235 11.07 -1.97 -5.30
C TYR A 235 11.84 -0.64 -5.21
N SER A 236 12.98 -0.62 -4.52
CA SER A 236 13.88 0.53 -4.41
C SER A 236 15.28 0.18 -4.94
N PRO A 237 16.01 1.08 -5.63
CA PRO A 237 17.32 0.78 -6.23
C PRO A 237 18.36 0.24 -5.23
N ASN A 238 18.33 0.70 -3.97
CA ASN A 238 19.26 0.24 -2.93
C ASN A 238 19.06 -1.24 -2.52
N GLN A 239 17.96 -1.89 -2.93
CA GLN A 239 17.68 -3.31 -2.66
C GLN A 239 18.31 -4.26 -3.70
N TYR A 240 18.90 -3.75 -4.78
CA TYR A 240 19.40 -4.59 -5.89
C TYR A 240 20.86 -5.03 -5.73
N GLY A 241 21.69 -4.33 -4.95
CA GLY A 241 23.11 -4.67 -4.79
C GLY A 241 23.87 -4.71 -6.14
N GLU A 242 24.86 -5.59 -6.25
CA GLU A 242 25.63 -5.78 -7.49
C GLU A 242 24.88 -6.64 -8.52
N LYS A 243 24.26 -7.77 -8.09
CA LYS A 243 23.73 -8.83 -8.98
C LYS A 243 22.21 -9.01 -8.94
N GLY A 244 21.50 -8.08 -8.31
CA GLY A 244 20.04 -8.12 -8.22
C GLY A 244 19.35 -7.91 -9.57
N TRP A 245 19.98 -7.23 -10.53
CA TRP A 245 19.39 -7.03 -11.86
C TRP A 245 19.37 -8.32 -12.68
N GLU A 246 20.46 -9.09 -12.67
CA GLU A 246 20.54 -10.43 -13.25
C GLU A 246 19.62 -11.40 -12.50
N THR A 247 19.57 -11.32 -11.16
CA THR A 247 18.68 -12.14 -10.34
C THR A 247 17.21 -11.86 -10.66
N ARG A 248 16.82 -10.58 -10.77
CA ARG A 248 15.47 -10.16 -11.21
C ARG A 248 15.18 -10.70 -12.60
N LEU A 249 16.08 -10.49 -13.56
CA LEU A 249 15.92 -10.96 -14.94
C LEU A 249 15.78 -12.48 -15.03
N LEU A 250 16.52 -13.24 -14.21
CA LEU A 250 16.43 -14.70 -14.11
C LEU A 250 15.03 -15.13 -13.61
N ILE A 251 14.54 -14.51 -12.52
CA ILE A 251 13.21 -14.79 -11.97
C ILE A 251 12.11 -14.45 -12.99
N GLU A 252 12.16 -13.26 -13.61
CA GLU A 252 11.14 -12.83 -14.59
C GLU A 252 11.10 -13.74 -15.82
N ARG A 253 12.26 -14.21 -16.31
CA ARG A 253 12.39 -15.15 -17.45
C ARG A 253 11.95 -16.59 -17.15
N SER A 254 11.56 -16.89 -15.91
CA SER A 254 11.08 -18.22 -15.52
C SER A 254 9.57 -18.42 -15.73
N LYS A 255 9.15 -19.68 -15.72
CA LYS A 255 7.75 -20.11 -15.67
C LYS A 255 7.02 -19.72 -14.38
N ALA A 256 7.73 -19.44 -13.29
CA ALA A 256 7.11 -19.08 -12.02
C ALA A 256 6.16 -17.89 -12.20
N ILE A 257 5.05 -17.88 -11.48
CA ILE A 257 4.13 -16.73 -11.45
C ILE A 257 4.74 -15.67 -10.54
N LYS A 258 5.01 -14.49 -11.08
CA LYS A 258 5.57 -13.37 -10.30
C LYS A 258 4.44 -12.53 -9.73
N CYS A 259 4.50 -12.26 -8.44
CA CYS A 259 3.59 -11.38 -7.72
C CYS A 259 4.39 -10.23 -7.11
N PRO A 260 4.57 -9.09 -7.82
CA PRO A 260 4.21 -8.79 -9.21
C PRO A 260 5.30 -9.20 -10.22
N SER A 261 4.93 -9.43 -11.49
CA SER A 261 5.90 -9.47 -12.60
C SER A 261 6.52 -8.10 -12.87
N ILE A 262 7.54 -8.03 -13.73
CA ILE A 262 8.15 -6.75 -14.11
C ILE A 262 7.18 -5.82 -14.86
N GLN A 263 6.31 -6.35 -15.74
CA GLN A 263 5.26 -5.56 -16.39
C GLN A 263 4.24 -5.06 -15.37
N TYR A 264 3.92 -5.86 -14.35
CA TYR A 264 3.09 -5.41 -13.24
C TYR A 264 3.83 -4.34 -12.44
N HIS A 265 5.12 -4.50 -12.13
CA HIS A 265 6.00 -3.49 -11.52
C HIS A 265 6.11 -2.19 -12.34
N LEU A 266 5.48 -2.18 -13.52
CA LEU A 266 5.24 -1.05 -14.39
C LEU A 266 3.72 -0.85 -14.76
N ALA A 267 2.68 -1.00 -13.88
CA ALA A 267 1.24 -0.68 -14.23
C ALA A 267 0.17 -0.03 -13.22
N GLY A 268 0.39 1.15 -12.58
CA GLY A 268 -0.27 2.03 -11.54
C GLY A 268 0.52 3.19 -10.81
N THR A 269 1.79 3.06 -10.40
CA THR A 269 2.71 4.15 -9.93
C THR A 269 2.91 5.38 -10.86
N LYS A 270 3.85 6.28 -10.54
CA LYS A 270 3.55 7.73 -10.64
C LYS A 270 3.45 8.28 -12.08
N LYS A 271 4.37 7.99 -13.01
CA LYS A 271 4.37 8.62 -14.36
C LYS A 271 3.14 8.29 -15.19
N VAL A 272 2.72 7.03 -15.32
CA VAL A 272 1.48 6.72 -16.04
C VAL A 272 0.24 6.76 -15.12
N GLN A 273 0.36 6.93 -13.78
CA GLN A 273 -0.77 7.45 -12.99
C GLN A 273 -1.21 8.80 -13.55
N GLN A 274 -0.23 9.66 -13.86
CA GLN A 274 -0.45 10.93 -14.56
C GLN A 274 -0.93 10.73 -16.01
N GLN A 275 -0.45 9.73 -16.76
CA GLN A 275 -0.97 9.48 -18.12
C GLN A 275 -2.40 8.92 -18.14
N LEU A 276 -2.79 8.05 -17.20
CA LEU A 276 -4.17 7.57 -17.03
C LEU A 276 -5.14 8.70 -16.67
N ALA A 277 -4.65 9.75 -16.01
CA ALA A 277 -5.44 10.95 -15.71
C ALA A 277 -5.66 11.86 -16.95
N LEU A 278 -4.97 11.64 -18.07
CA LEU A 278 -5.18 12.39 -19.30
C LEU A 278 -6.55 12.03 -19.95
N PRO A 279 -7.18 12.97 -20.67
CA PRO A 279 -8.46 12.74 -21.34
C PRO A 279 -8.45 11.52 -22.27
N ASN A 280 -9.49 10.68 -22.15
CA ASN A 280 -9.73 9.48 -22.96
C ASN A 280 -8.71 8.33 -22.81
N VAL A 281 -7.72 8.42 -21.91
CA VAL A 281 -6.73 7.34 -21.73
C VAL A 281 -7.31 6.16 -20.95
N VAL A 282 -8.21 6.39 -19.99
CA VAL A 282 -8.94 5.31 -19.29
C VAL A 282 -9.80 4.49 -20.28
N GLU A 283 -10.47 5.15 -21.22
CA GLU A 283 -11.31 4.54 -22.26
C GLU A 283 -10.56 3.57 -23.19
N ARG A 284 -9.23 3.70 -23.34
CA ARG A 284 -8.41 2.70 -24.06
C ARG A 284 -8.50 1.30 -23.44
N PHE A 285 -8.79 1.24 -22.13
CA PHE A 285 -8.73 0.03 -21.33
C PHE A 285 -10.07 -0.33 -20.68
N VAL A 286 -10.91 0.65 -20.35
CA VAL A 286 -12.23 0.47 -19.73
C VAL A 286 -13.31 0.84 -20.73
N SER A 287 -14.01 -0.18 -21.23
CA SER A 287 -15.05 -0.06 -22.26
C SER A 287 -16.42 0.32 -21.72
N ASP A 288 -16.65 0.18 -20.41
CA ASP A 288 -17.86 0.68 -19.75
C ASP A 288 -17.73 2.19 -19.48
N PRO A 289 -18.61 3.05 -20.02
CA PRO A 289 -18.48 4.50 -19.88
C PRO A 289 -18.67 5.00 -18.45
N ASP A 290 -19.46 4.31 -17.61
CA ASP A 290 -19.72 4.72 -16.24
C ASP A 290 -18.62 4.21 -15.28
N GLU A 291 -18.03 3.02 -15.50
CA GLU A 291 -16.80 2.63 -14.82
C GLU A 291 -15.63 3.58 -15.18
N ALA A 292 -15.43 3.89 -16.46
CA ALA A 292 -14.34 4.78 -16.89
C ALA A 292 -14.48 6.19 -16.28
N LYS A 293 -15.71 6.71 -16.24
CA LYS A 293 -16.09 7.98 -15.61
C LYS A 293 -15.97 7.96 -14.08
N ALA A 294 -16.29 6.86 -13.43
CA ALA A 294 -16.07 6.69 -11.98
C ALA A 294 -14.57 6.65 -11.66
N ILE A 295 -13.77 5.89 -12.41
CA ILE A 295 -12.30 5.85 -12.26
C ILE A 295 -11.70 7.24 -12.44
N ARG A 296 -12.10 8.00 -13.48
CA ARG A 296 -11.59 9.37 -13.68
C ARG A 296 -11.93 10.34 -12.56
N ARG A 297 -13.04 10.16 -11.84
CA ARG A 297 -13.39 11.01 -10.69
C ARG A 297 -12.43 10.85 -9.53
N LEU A 298 -11.78 9.68 -9.42
CA LEU A 298 -10.80 9.39 -8.37
C LEU A 298 -9.45 10.06 -8.61
N PHE A 299 -9.11 10.49 -9.82
CA PHE A 299 -7.79 11.10 -10.04
C PHE A 299 -7.66 12.45 -9.33
N ALA A 300 -6.49 12.67 -8.74
CA ALA A 300 -6.02 13.99 -8.35
C ALA A 300 -5.70 14.83 -9.59
N GLU A 301 -5.41 16.11 -9.38
CA GLU A 301 -4.73 16.91 -10.38
C GLU A 301 -3.32 16.37 -10.58
N LEU A 302 -2.97 15.96 -11.80
CA LEU A 302 -1.76 15.19 -12.12
C LEU A 302 -1.18 15.69 -13.45
N HIS A 303 0.00 16.31 -13.39
CA HIS A 303 0.64 16.97 -14.53
C HIS A 303 1.99 16.34 -14.90
N PRO A 304 2.32 16.23 -16.20
CA PRO A 304 3.65 15.86 -16.66
C PRO A 304 4.68 16.96 -16.36
N LEU A 305 5.96 16.64 -16.44
CA LEU A 305 7.06 17.62 -16.48
C LEU A 305 7.98 17.40 -17.70
N ASP A 306 7.45 16.77 -18.75
CA ASP A 306 8.16 16.54 -20.01
C ASP A 306 8.51 17.87 -20.71
N PHE A 307 9.44 17.87 -21.67
CA PHE A 307 9.78 19.08 -22.44
C PHE A 307 8.80 19.33 -23.60
N ASN A 308 7.53 19.49 -23.25
CA ASN A 308 6.42 19.82 -24.15
C ASN A 308 5.55 20.96 -23.54
N GLU A 309 4.47 21.33 -24.22
CA GLU A 309 3.61 22.45 -23.81
C GLU A 309 3.01 22.24 -22.40
N GLU A 310 2.42 21.08 -22.12
CA GLU A 310 1.81 20.77 -20.82
C GLU A 310 2.84 20.69 -19.70
N GLY A 311 3.99 20.07 -19.94
CA GLY A 311 5.07 19.98 -18.95
C GLY A 311 5.79 21.31 -18.69
N ASN A 312 5.68 22.28 -19.59
CA ASN A 312 6.07 23.67 -19.33
C ASN A 312 5.03 24.38 -18.46
N LYS A 313 3.73 24.34 -18.82
CA LYS A 313 2.64 24.89 -17.99
C LYS A 313 2.69 24.36 -16.55
N ALA A 314 2.94 23.06 -16.39
CA ALA A 314 3.08 22.41 -15.09
C ALA A 314 4.31 22.90 -14.31
N TYR A 315 5.45 23.09 -14.99
CA TYR A 315 6.66 23.65 -14.39
C TYR A 315 6.42 25.09 -13.91
N ASP A 316 5.69 25.90 -14.69
CA ASP A 316 5.35 27.28 -14.32
C ASP A 316 4.37 27.31 -13.13
N LEU A 317 3.33 26.48 -13.14
CA LEU A 317 2.42 26.28 -11.99
C LEU A 317 3.17 25.88 -10.71
N ALA A 318 4.19 25.04 -10.81
CA ALA A 318 5.04 24.62 -9.69
C ALA A 318 5.98 25.74 -9.19
N MET A 319 6.22 26.79 -9.98
CA MET A 319 7.03 27.95 -9.62
C MET A 319 6.17 29.09 -9.05
N GLU A 320 4.96 29.29 -9.56
CA GLU A 320 4.03 30.34 -9.14
C GLU A 320 3.19 29.95 -7.92
N HIS A 321 2.80 28.69 -7.81
CA HIS A 321 1.88 28.17 -6.78
C HIS A 321 2.40 26.88 -6.09
N PRO A 322 3.68 26.82 -5.66
CA PRO A 322 4.28 25.62 -5.08
C PRO A 322 3.47 25.06 -3.91
N GLU A 323 2.85 25.91 -3.09
CA GLU A 323 2.09 25.54 -1.90
C GLU A 323 0.90 24.61 -2.19
N LYS A 324 0.42 24.58 -3.44
CA LYS A 324 -0.69 23.75 -3.91
C LYS A 324 -0.26 22.37 -4.40
N TYR A 325 1.04 22.03 -4.42
CA TYR A 325 1.55 20.84 -5.08
C TYR A 325 2.51 19.98 -4.24
N VAL A 326 2.64 18.73 -4.68
CA VAL A 326 3.71 17.79 -4.31
C VAL A 326 4.36 17.25 -5.59
N LEU A 327 5.69 17.20 -5.59
CA LEU A 327 6.50 16.66 -6.68
C LEU A 327 6.89 15.22 -6.33
N LYS A 328 6.56 14.25 -7.21
CA LYS A 328 6.79 12.82 -6.96
C LYS A 328 7.75 12.20 -7.99
N PRO A 329 8.88 11.58 -7.57
CA PRO A 329 9.71 10.75 -8.46
C PRO A 329 9.08 9.38 -8.72
N GLN A 330 9.69 8.62 -9.63
CA GLN A 330 9.40 7.19 -9.82
C GLN A 330 10.06 6.35 -8.70
N ARG A 331 9.49 6.40 -7.49
CA ARG A 331 9.95 5.69 -6.29
C ARG A 331 8.76 5.22 -5.43
N GLU A 332 8.96 4.10 -4.73
CA GLU A 332 7.97 3.48 -3.84
C GLU A 332 8.49 3.38 -2.40
N GLY A 333 7.58 3.31 -1.43
CA GLY A 333 7.92 3.11 0.00
C GLY A 333 7.89 4.38 0.88
N GLY A 334 7.51 5.54 0.34
CA GLY A 334 7.45 6.82 1.08
C GLY A 334 8.81 7.51 1.22
N GLY A 335 8.81 8.74 1.75
CA GLY A 335 10.03 9.52 2.03
C GLY A 335 10.82 10.01 0.81
N ASN A 336 10.18 10.06 -0.37
CA ASN A 336 10.84 10.39 -1.65
C ASN A 336 10.27 11.66 -2.33
N ASN A 337 9.22 12.27 -1.77
CA ASN A 337 8.52 13.39 -2.40
C ASN A 337 9.09 14.74 -1.96
N VAL A 338 8.94 15.77 -2.80
CA VAL A 338 9.30 17.17 -2.46
C VAL A 338 8.02 18.00 -2.39
N TYR A 339 7.86 18.84 -1.36
CA TYR A 339 6.59 19.47 -1.02
C TYR A 339 6.69 20.99 -1.00
N LYS A 340 5.65 21.67 -1.47
CA LYS A 340 5.45 23.11 -1.26
C LYS A 340 6.71 23.92 -1.64
N ASP A 341 7.15 24.82 -0.76
CA ASP A 341 8.20 25.81 -1.01
C ASP A 341 9.60 25.23 -1.34
N GLU A 342 9.81 23.92 -1.15
CA GLU A 342 11.01 23.20 -1.58
C GLU A 342 11.03 22.96 -3.10
N ILE A 343 9.85 22.82 -3.73
CA ILE A 343 9.68 22.45 -5.14
C ILE A 343 10.37 23.44 -6.10
N PRO A 344 10.26 24.78 -5.96
CA PRO A 344 10.91 25.71 -6.88
C PRO A 344 12.43 25.67 -6.84
N GLY A 345 13.04 25.32 -5.70
CA GLY A 345 14.49 25.15 -5.58
C GLY A 345 14.94 23.83 -6.21
N PHE A 346 14.22 22.75 -5.90
CA PHE A 346 14.53 21.41 -6.38
C PHE A 346 14.34 21.25 -7.90
N LEU A 347 13.24 21.76 -8.47
CA LEU A 347 13.01 21.74 -9.93
C LEU A 347 14.09 22.51 -10.71
N LYS A 348 14.59 23.63 -10.19
CA LYS A 348 15.71 24.38 -10.79
C LYS A 348 17.01 23.59 -10.77
N ALA A 349 17.26 22.81 -9.71
CA ALA A 349 18.43 21.95 -9.60
C ALA A 349 18.37 20.72 -10.52
N LEU A 350 17.19 20.11 -10.71
CA LEU A 350 16.99 19.00 -11.65
C LEU A 350 17.26 19.40 -13.11
N GLY A 351 16.83 20.59 -13.52
CA GLY A 351 16.99 21.08 -14.89
C GLY A 351 16.46 20.10 -15.94
N LYS A 352 17.36 19.40 -16.63
CA LYS A 352 17.02 18.39 -17.66
C LYS A 352 16.40 17.10 -17.10
N GLU A 353 16.54 16.82 -15.81
CA GLU A 353 16.00 15.61 -15.17
C GLU A 353 14.54 15.74 -14.70
N ARG A 354 13.92 16.93 -14.85
CA ARG A 354 12.51 17.15 -14.44
C ARG A 354 11.49 16.13 -14.99
N PRO A 355 11.62 15.51 -16.20
CA PRO A 355 10.67 14.50 -16.69
C PRO A 355 10.64 13.20 -15.88
N ALA A 356 11.64 12.94 -15.00
CA ALA A 356 11.62 11.80 -14.09
C ALA A 356 10.57 11.95 -12.95
N TYR A 357 9.95 13.12 -12.84
CA TYR A 357 8.98 13.48 -11.81
C TYR A 357 7.61 13.80 -12.43
N ILE A 358 6.55 13.66 -11.64
CA ILE A 358 5.25 14.26 -11.90
C ILE A 358 4.98 15.37 -10.88
N LEU A 359 4.20 16.36 -11.28
CA LEU A 359 3.60 17.32 -10.35
C LEU A 359 2.17 16.87 -10.04
N MET A 360 1.82 16.83 -8.75
CA MET A 360 0.50 16.40 -8.30
C MET A 360 -0.11 17.45 -7.38
N GLY A 361 -1.37 17.80 -7.59
CA GLY A 361 -2.13 18.70 -6.72
C GLY A 361 -2.26 18.12 -5.30
N LEU A 362 -2.00 18.96 -4.31
CA LEU A 362 -1.97 18.56 -2.90
C LEU A 362 -3.40 18.33 -2.39
N ILE A 363 -3.74 17.06 -2.11
CA ILE A 363 -5.03 16.69 -1.54
C ILE A 363 -5.14 17.28 -0.12
N SER A 364 -6.28 17.91 0.20
CA SER A 364 -6.52 18.61 1.46
C SER A 364 -7.55 17.86 2.32
N PRO A 365 -7.13 16.82 3.09
CA PRO A 365 -8.00 16.06 3.98
C PRO A 365 -8.42 16.86 5.21
N THR A 366 -9.62 16.59 5.72
CA THR A 366 -10.11 17.15 6.99
C THR A 366 -9.44 16.44 8.17
N PRO A 367 -8.74 17.14 9.09
CA PRO A 367 -8.15 16.51 10.26
C PRO A 367 -9.20 16.07 11.29
N THR A 368 -8.99 14.91 11.90
CA THR A 368 -9.80 14.34 12.98
C THR A 368 -9.00 14.29 14.29
N LYS A 369 -9.66 14.09 15.43
CA LYS A 369 -8.99 14.00 16.74
C LYS A 369 -8.83 12.54 17.19
N ASN A 370 -7.60 12.16 17.53
CA ASN A 370 -7.27 10.79 17.91
C ASN A 370 -6.06 10.77 18.87
N TYR A 371 -5.78 9.62 19.48
CA TYR A 371 -4.54 9.38 20.25
C TYR A 371 -3.57 8.54 19.42
N ALA A 372 -2.36 9.04 19.23
CA ALA A 372 -1.30 8.34 18.50
C ALA A 372 -0.41 7.56 19.49
N LEU A 373 -0.35 6.23 19.34
CA LEU A 373 0.50 5.33 20.11
C LEU A 373 1.70 4.88 19.27
N SER A 374 2.85 4.76 19.94
CA SER A 374 4.08 4.16 19.43
C SER A 374 4.97 3.77 20.62
N ARG A 375 6.12 3.13 20.36
CA ARG A 375 7.09 2.74 21.41
C ARG A 375 7.63 3.92 22.24
N SER A 376 7.67 5.15 21.70
CA SER A 376 8.14 6.33 22.44
C SER A 376 7.05 7.02 23.29
N ASN A 377 5.79 6.62 23.16
CA ASN A 377 4.69 7.20 23.95
C ASN A 377 4.59 6.54 25.33
N GLY A 378 4.62 7.37 26.36
CA GLY A 378 4.39 6.99 27.76
C GLY A 378 2.95 6.49 28.04
N PRO A 379 2.54 6.43 29.32
CA PRO A 379 1.21 5.93 29.70
C PRO A 379 0.06 6.86 29.27
N THR A 380 0.33 8.14 29.02
CA THR A 380 -0.65 9.16 28.65
C THR A 380 -0.24 9.85 27.35
N PRO A 381 -0.57 9.28 26.17
CA PRO A 381 -0.28 9.90 24.88
C PRO A 381 -1.11 11.20 24.71
N PRO A 382 -0.58 12.22 24.02
CA PRO A 382 -1.32 13.45 23.76
C PRO A 382 -2.47 13.21 22.78
N LEU A 383 -3.57 13.95 22.95
CA LEU A 383 -4.62 14.04 21.93
C LEU A 383 -4.12 14.89 20.76
N VAL A 384 -4.05 14.30 19.56
CA VAL A 384 -3.49 14.92 18.36
C VAL A 384 -4.54 15.14 17.28
N SER A 385 -4.25 16.01 16.31
CA SER A 385 -4.92 16.00 15.00
C SER A 385 -4.25 14.94 14.11
N VAL A 386 -5.05 14.12 13.43
CA VAL A 386 -4.57 13.17 12.41
C VAL A 386 -5.34 13.34 11.10
N VAL A 387 -4.71 12.95 9.99
CA VAL A 387 -5.35 12.82 8.67
C VAL A 387 -5.16 11.39 8.16
N SER A 388 -6.21 10.80 7.58
CA SER A 388 -6.29 9.37 7.31
C SER A 388 -6.35 9.05 5.82
N GLU A 389 -5.52 8.12 5.38
CA GLU A 389 -5.31 7.67 4.00
C GLU A 389 -5.81 6.23 3.86
N PHE A 390 -6.81 6.03 3.02
CA PHE A 390 -7.55 4.78 2.85
C PHE A 390 -7.01 4.01 1.64
N GLY A 391 -6.52 2.79 1.88
CA GLY A 391 -6.08 1.86 0.84
C GLY A 391 -7.09 0.73 0.68
N VAL A 392 -7.36 0.34 -0.57
CA VAL A 392 -8.21 -0.81 -0.89
C VAL A 392 -7.33 -1.87 -1.57
N TYR A 393 -7.32 -3.08 -1.03
CA TYR A 393 -6.58 -4.18 -1.64
C TYR A 393 -7.40 -4.81 -2.76
N GLY A 394 -6.73 -5.26 -3.81
CA GLY A 394 -7.35 -5.93 -4.94
C GLY A 394 -6.46 -7.06 -5.46
N VAL A 395 -7.06 -8.20 -5.74
CA VAL A 395 -6.39 -9.37 -6.30
C VAL A 395 -6.85 -9.55 -7.73
N ILE A 396 -5.89 -9.67 -8.66
CA ILE A 396 -6.14 -10.10 -10.04
C ILE A 396 -5.08 -11.12 -10.49
N LEU A 397 -5.55 -12.21 -11.09
CA LEU A 397 -4.75 -13.32 -11.61
C LEU A 397 -5.25 -13.66 -13.01
N GLY A 398 -4.34 -13.79 -13.98
CA GLY A 398 -4.69 -14.13 -15.36
C GLY A 398 -3.58 -13.82 -16.36
N SER A 399 -3.78 -14.28 -17.60
CA SER A 399 -3.00 -13.91 -18.78
C SER A 399 -3.64 -12.68 -19.47
N PRO A 400 -2.99 -12.06 -20.48
CA PRO A 400 -3.57 -10.94 -21.24
C PRO A 400 -4.97 -11.20 -21.82
N SER A 401 -5.30 -12.47 -22.06
CA SER A 401 -6.54 -12.92 -22.73
C SER A 401 -7.49 -13.70 -21.82
N ASN A 402 -7.12 -14.00 -20.57
CA ASN A 402 -7.93 -14.81 -19.67
C ASN A 402 -7.74 -14.43 -18.19
N ILE A 403 -8.80 -13.88 -17.57
CA ILE A 403 -8.82 -13.52 -16.15
C ILE A 403 -9.34 -14.72 -15.34
N LEU A 404 -8.47 -15.29 -14.50
CA LEU A 404 -8.78 -16.42 -13.63
C LEU A 404 -9.37 -15.99 -12.28
N ALA A 405 -9.03 -14.79 -11.82
CA ALA A 405 -9.66 -14.16 -10.66
C ALA A 405 -9.52 -12.64 -10.75
N ASN A 406 -10.56 -11.92 -10.31
CA ASN A 406 -10.53 -10.48 -10.07
C ASN A 406 -11.49 -10.14 -8.93
N TYR A 407 -10.99 -9.59 -7.81
CA TYR A 407 -11.82 -9.22 -6.65
C TYR A 407 -11.19 -8.12 -5.78
N GLN A 408 -12.03 -7.44 -5.01
CA GLN A 408 -11.61 -6.62 -3.86
C GLN A 408 -11.22 -7.55 -2.71
N ALA A 409 -10.15 -7.22 -2.01
CA ALA A 409 -9.48 -8.11 -1.07
C ALA A 409 -9.27 -7.45 0.30
N GLY A 410 -10.29 -6.79 0.84
CA GLY A 410 -10.20 -6.03 2.09
C GLY A 410 -9.56 -4.64 1.92
N HIS A 411 -9.22 -4.01 3.05
CA HIS A 411 -8.82 -2.61 3.10
C HIS A 411 -7.75 -2.33 4.16
N MET A 412 -7.25 -1.10 4.19
CA MET A 412 -6.28 -0.59 5.16
C MET A 412 -6.52 0.90 5.38
N LEU A 413 -6.37 1.38 6.61
CA LEU A 413 -6.36 2.82 6.92
C LEU A 413 -5.02 3.16 7.57
N ARG A 414 -4.41 4.26 7.10
CA ARG A 414 -3.13 4.78 7.59
C ARG A 414 -3.33 6.22 8.00
N SER A 415 -3.11 6.52 9.27
CA SER A 415 -3.24 7.88 9.80
C SER A 415 -1.85 8.48 10.01
N LYS A 416 -1.69 9.77 9.73
CA LYS A 416 -0.48 10.55 10.06
C LYS A 416 -0.86 11.82 10.82
N LEU A 417 0.08 12.42 11.53
CA LEU A 417 -0.17 13.70 12.19
C LEU A 417 -0.57 14.77 11.16
N ASP A 418 -1.51 15.61 11.52
CA ASP A 418 -1.84 16.81 10.76
C ASP A 418 -0.61 17.70 10.55
N GLY A 419 -0.51 18.34 9.39
CA GLY A 419 0.70 19.04 8.94
C GLY A 419 1.88 18.16 8.51
N SER A 420 1.89 16.84 8.80
CA SER A 420 2.97 15.94 8.33
C SER A 420 2.90 15.73 6.82
N ASN A 421 4.02 15.92 6.12
CA ASN A 421 4.15 15.65 4.70
C ASN A 421 4.10 14.12 4.42
N GLU A 422 4.94 13.36 5.13
CA GLU A 422 5.05 11.90 5.02
C GLU A 422 4.14 11.15 6.02
N GLY A 423 3.90 9.86 5.77
CA GLY A 423 2.95 9.05 6.54
C GLY A 423 3.24 7.54 6.59
N GLY A 424 4.46 7.10 6.29
CA GLY A 424 4.80 5.68 6.20
C GLY A 424 5.06 5.02 7.55
N VAL A 425 4.21 4.05 7.94
CA VAL A 425 4.37 3.28 9.21
C VAL A 425 5.74 2.62 9.31
N ALA A 426 6.22 1.99 8.23
CA ALA A 426 7.51 1.28 8.20
C ALA A 426 8.74 2.21 8.28
N VAL A 427 8.57 3.52 8.06
CA VAL A 427 9.60 4.56 8.21
C VAL A 427 9.33 5.48 9.40
N GLY A 428 8.36 5.13 10.27
CA GLY A 428 8.08 5.83 11.53
C GLY A 428 7.29 7.13 11.41
N SER A 429 6.80 7.52 10.23
CA SER A 429 6.08 8.78 10.02
C SER A 429 4.54 8.65 10.00
N GLY A 430 4.00 7.45 10.19
CA GLY A 430 2.56 7.21 10.27
C GLY A 430 2.17 6.05 11.18
N PHE A 431 0.86 5.90 11.34
CA PHE A 431 0.19 5.03 12.30
C PHE A 431 -0.81 4.10 11.57
N LEU A 432 -0.90 2.85 12.01
CA LEU A 432 -1.98 1.94 11.63
C LEU A 432 -3.32 2.44 12.18
N ASP A 433 -4.40 2.25 11.43
CA ASP A 433 -5.74 2.65 11.82
C ASP A 433 -6.79 1.72 11.18
N SER A 434 -8.06 1.84 11.57
CA SER A 434 -9.19 1.24 10.86
C SER A 434 -10.36 2.22 10.73
N PRO A 435 -11.23 2.08 9.71
CA PRO A 435 -12.27 3.06 9.45
C PRO A 435 -13.50 2.86 10.34
N TYR A 436 -14.06 3.97 10.82
CA TYR A 436 -15.39 4.02 11.44
C TYR A 436 -16.39 4.66 10.47
N LEU A 437 -17.42 3.91 10.04
CA LEU A 437 -18.31 4.35 8.96
C LEU A 437 -19.45 5.23 9.46
N VAL A 438 -19.39 6.53 9.11
CA VAL A 438 -20.39 7.58 9.39
C VAL A 438 -21.36 7.81 8.22
#